data_AF-A0A7X9XFP4-F1
#
_entry.id   AF-A0A7X9XFP4-F1
#
_cell.length_a   1.000
_cell.length_b   1.000
_cell.length_c   1.000
_cell.angle_alpha   90.00
_cell.angle_beta   90.00
_cell.angle_gamma   90.00
#
_symmetry.space_group_name_H-M   'P 1'
#
loop_
_entity.id
_entity.type
_entity.pdbx_description
1 polymer ?
#
loop_
_entity_poly.entity_id
_entity_poly.type
_entity_poly.pdbx_seq_one_letter_code
_entity_poly.pdbx_strand_id
1 'polypeptide(L)'
;MDLRRNIEKKLWLNISENYEEANYSNAILDSIHMLTQIIKSKTGLELDGSRLVEKAFSGDIPKIRINKLQTKYEKSIQKGIQEILRGIYIAIRDPRNHNKFSDRKEDADAIIYFVNYLFKIIDSSESAFEEEAYLNRVFDKYYVKSEEYSKLLVKQIPDKEKINIAIKIVLKIDKGDIYALQYFMKALLEELDTDDKKQLFNLISDLLKLTDNYPVIRSLLYIIPGEYWVNIDRVVGIRLDNILQSDVKMGMYDLKNDILCDDSYGALGTWITKEHLKSFCNIEEWTNLLVDKLESNNEYEIQYVLKYFWDILCDINYEIINKRLIKYFKNQLRADNKEIIERFLYNIMFNNIHPWWDVFKEELDGYSDILYVDRIEE
;
A
#
# COMPACT_ATOMS: atom_id res chain seq x y z
N MET A 1 6.86 -39.66 21.83
CA MET A 1 7.53 -38.38 21.48
C MET A 1 6.48 -37.29 21.64
N ASP A 2 6.79 -36.12 22.20
CA ASP A 2 5.78 -35.04 22.30
C ASP A 2 5.70 -34.29 20.97
N LEU A 3 4.77 -34.68 20.10
CA LEU A 3 4.63 -34.13 18.74
C LEU A 3 4.48 -32.60 18.77
N ARG A 4 3.67 -32.07 19.69
CA ARG A 4 3.38 -30.64 19.83
C ARG A 4 4.61 -29.78 20.05
N ARG A 5 5.60 -30.28 20.79
CA ARG A 5 6.81 -29.51 21.13
C ARG A 5 7.92 -29.58 20.08
N ASN A 6 7.82 -30.49 19.12
CA ASN A 6 8.92 -30.82 18.22
C ASN A 6 8.60 -30.57 16.74
N ILE A 7 7.44 -29.97 16.44
CA ILE A 7 7.06 -29.51 15.10
C ILE A 7 6.80 -28.00 15.08
N GLU A 8 6.78 -27.42 13.89
CA GLU A 8 6.47 -26.00 13.70
C GLU A 8 5.10 -25.64 14.33
N LYS A 9 5.05 -24.52 15.06
CA LYS A 9 3.83 -24.10 15.78
C LYS A 9 2.62 -24.01 14.84
N LYS A 10 2.82 -23.46 13.63
CA LYS A 10 1.78 -23.34 12.61
C LYS A 10 1.30 -24.71 12.10
N LEU A 11 2.19 -25.70 12.02
CA LEU A 11 1.83 -27.06 11.63
C LEU A 11 1.01 -27.74 12.73
N TRP A 12 1.41 -27.59 13.99
CA TRP A 12 0.63 -28.10 15.13
C TRP A 12 -0.79 -27.52 15.15
N LEU A 13 -0.92 -26.19 15.02
CA LEU A 13 -2.23 -25.53 15.02
C LEU A 13 -3.15 -26.03 13.91
N ASN A 14 -2.59 -26.43 12.76
CA ASN A 14 -3.36 -26.92 11.63
C ASN A 14 -3.84 -28.38 11.80
N ILE A 15 -3.20 -29.16 12.66
CA ILE A 15 -3.51 -30.60 12.84
C ILE A 15 -4.11 -30.94 14.21
N SER A 16 -4.05 -30.03 15.18
CA SER A 16 -4.27 -30.34 16.58
C SER A 16 -5.67 -30.88 16.87
N GLU A 17 -6.69 -30.36 16.18
CA GLU A 17 -8.08 -30.82 16.32
C GLU A 17 -8.21 -32.31 15.99
N ASN A 18 -7.88 -32.70 14.75
CA ASN A 18 -7.92 -34.10 14.32
C ASN A 18 -6.96 -34.98 15.12
N TYR A 19 -5.80 -34.48 15.53
CA TYR A 19 -4.84 -35.25 16.29
C TYR A 19 -5.31 -35.54 17.74
N GLU A 20 -5.90 -34.55 18.42
CA GLU A 20 -6.40 -34.67 19.79
C GLU A 20 -7.66 -35.55 19.86
N GLU A 21 -8.48 -35.57 18.81
CA GLU A 21 -9.62 -36.48 18.64
C GLU A 21 -9.23 -37.91 18.23
N ALA A 22 -7.93 -38.21 18.14
CA ALA A 22 -7.39 -39.47 17.64
C ALA A 22 -7.79 -39.81 16.19
N ASN A 23 -8.17 -38.80 15.41
CA ASN A 23 -8.41 -38.89 13.98
C ASN A 23 -7.10 -38.72 13.20
N TYR A 24 -6.20 -39.70 13.39
CA TYR A 24 -4.82 -39.63 12.91
C TYR A 24 -4.69 -39.55 11.39
N SER A 25 -5.60 -40.21 10.65
CA SER A 25 -5.60 -40.15 9.18
C SER A 25 -5.91 -38.73 8.68
N ASN A 26 -6.85 -38.02 9.30
CA ASN A 26 -7.12 -36.62 8.96
C ASN A 26 -5.98 -35.69 9.42
N ALA A 27 -5.39 -35.93 10.59
CA ALA A 27 -4.22 -35.14 11.03
C ALA A 27 -3.04 -35.26 10.03
N ILE A 28 -2.83 -36.43 9.44
CA ILE A 28 -1.85 -36.62 8.34
C ILE A 28 -2.28 -35.81 7.11
N LEU A 29 -3.54 -35.91 6.69
CA LEU A 29 -4.04 -35.17 5.52
C LEU A 29 -3.90 -33.66 5.70
N ASP A 30 -4.23 -33.12 6.87
CA ASP A 30 -4.08 -31.71 7.21
C ASP A 30 -2.62 -31.27 7.12
N SER A 31 -1.69 -32.09 7.61
CA SER A 31 -0.25 -31.79 7.53
C SER A 31 0.24 -31.72 6.07
N ILE A 32 -0.26 -32.60 5.20
CA ILE A 32 0.10 -32.62 3.76
C ILE A 32 -0.63 -31.51 3.00
N HIS A 33 -1.85 -31.17 3.40
CA HIS A 33 -2.56 -30.01 2.86
C HIS A 33 -1.77 -28.72 3.15
N MET A 34 -1.22 -28.58 4.35
CA MET A 34 -0.35 -27.45 4.67
C MET A 34 0.93 -27.42 3.81
N LEU A 35 1.55 -28.58 3.52
CA LEU A 35 2.64 -28.69 2.53
C LEU A 35 2.19 -28.24 1.14
N THR A 36 0.97 -28.57 0.74
CA THR A 36 0.39 -28.17 -0.57
C THR A 36 0.26 -26.65 -0.63
N GLN A 37 -0.30 -26.04 0.42
CA GLN A 37 -0.52 -24.60 0.49
C GLN A 37 0.80 -23.82 0.46
N ILE A 38 1.83 -24.27 1.16
CA ILE A 38 3.12 -23.57 1.11
C ILE A 38 3.76 -23.66 -0.28
N ILE A 39 3.68 -24.80 -0.96
CA ILE A 39 4.18 -24.93 -2.34
C ILE A 39 3.40 -24.01 -3.28
N LYS A 40 2.06 -23.96 -3.18
CA LYS A 40 1.24 -23.04 -3.98
C LYS A 40 1.59 -21.58 -3.74
N SER A 41 1.66 -21.16 -2.47
CA SER A 41 2.00 -19.78 -2.09
C SER A 41 3.37 -19.32 -2.62
N LYS A 42 4.36 -20.22 -2.68
CA LYS A 42 5.70 -19.89 -3.19
C LYS A 42 5.78 -19.91 -4.72
N THR A 43 4.84 -20.55 -5.41
CA THR A 43 4.94 -20.81 -6.86
C THR A 43 3.87 -20.13 -7.70
N GLY A 44 2.76 -19.70 -7.08
CA GLY A 44 1.55 -19.22 -7.76
C GLY A 44 0.89 -20.29 -8.65
N LEU A 45 1.14 -21.58 -8.39
CA LEU A 45 0.58 -22.67 -9.22
C LEU A 45 -0.78 -23.14 -8.70
N GLU A 46 -1.79 -23.10 -9.56
CA GLU A 46 -3.11 -23.71 -9.32
C GLU A 46 -3.14 -25.20 -9.72
N LEU A 47 -2.14 -25.95 -9.25
CA LEU A 47 -2.03 -27.40 -9.48
C LEU A 47 -2.12 -28.16 -8.16
N ASP A 48 -2.31 -29.48 -8.22
CA ASP A 48 -2.36 -30.32 -7.02
C ASP A 48 -1.61 -31.64 -7.22
N GLY A 49 -1.29 -32.30 -6.11
CA GLY A 49 -0.66 -33.62 -6.05
C GLY A 49 0.74 -33.67 -6.66
N SER A 50 1.06 -34.81 -7.27
CA SER A 50 2.34 -35.02 -7.95
C SER A 50 2.63 -33.98 -9.03
N ARG A 51 1.61 -33.49 -9.74
CA ARG A 51 1.76 -32.47 -10.78
C ARG A 51 2.22 -31.12 -10.22
N LEU A 52 1.74 -30.74 -9.03
CA LEU A 52 2.20 -29.54 -8.34
C LEU A 52 3.70 -29.65 -8.01
N VAL A 53 4.12 -30.78 -7.46
CA VAL A 53 5.54 -31.04 -7.12
C VAL A 53 6.42 -31.02 -8.36
N GLU A 54 6.00 -31.71 -9.42
CA GLU A 54 6.74 -31.74 -10.69
C GLU A 54 6.92 -30.33 -11.27
N LYS A 55 5.89 -29.49 -11.25
CA LYS A 55 6.02 -28.11 -11.76
C LYS A 55 6.78 -27.18 -10.81
N ALA A 56 6.77 -27.43 -9.51
CA ALA A 56 7.42 -26.58 -8.53
C ALA A 56 8.93 -26.84 -8.40
N PHE A 57 9.37 -28.11 -8.44
CA PHE A 57 10.73 -28.49 -8.06
C PHE A 57 11.60 -29.01 -9.22
N SER A 58 11.03 -29.25 -10.41
CA SER A 58 11.76 -29.81 -11.56
C SER A 58 12.26 -28.73 -12.54
N GLY A 59 13.19 -29.12 -13.41
CA GLY A 59 13.75 -28.27 -14.45
C GLY A 59 15.10 -27.67 -14.07
N ASP A 60 15.74 -26.98 -15.02
CA ASP A 60 17.03 -26.32 -14.79
C ASP A 60 16.91 -25.10 -13.86
N ILE A 61 15.74 -24.44 -13.88
CA ILE A 61 15.38 -23.30 -13.04
C ILE A 61 14.02 -23.60 -12.39
N PRO A 62 13.98 -24.42 -11.32
CA PRO A 62 12.73 -24.79 -10.67
C PRO A 62 12.14 -23.59 -9.93
N LYS A 63 10.80 -23.50 -9.85
CA LYS A 63 10.11 -22.40 -9.15
C LYS A 63 10.43 -22.33 -7.65
N ILE A 64 10.78 -23.47 -7.06
CA ILE A 64 11.30 -23.57 -5.70
C ILE A 64 12.72 -24.13 -5.76
N ARG A 65 13.69 -23.34 -5.26
CA ARG A 65 15.09 -23.75 -5.14
C ARG A 65 15.39 -24.05 -3.67
N ILE A 66 15.63 -25.32 -3.34
CA ILE A 66 15.99 -25.70 -1.96
C ILE A 66 17.45 -25.39 -1.62
N ASN A 67 18.27 -25.08 -2.62
CA ASN A 67 19.68 -24.73 -2.53
C ASN A 67 20.10 -23.95 -3.79
N LYS A 68 21.40 -23.64 -3.95
CA LYS A 68 21.90 -22.78 -5.05
C LYS A 68 21.94 -23.45 -6.43
N LEU A 69 21.76 -24.77 -6.52
CA LEU A 69 21.78 -25.54 -7.77
C LEU A 69 23.07 -25.39 -8.62
N GLN A 70 24.20 -25.01 -8.00
CA GLN A 70 25.45 -24.77 -8.72
C GLN A 70 26.23 -26.07 -8.96
N THR A 71 26.22 -26.97 -8.00
CA THR A 71 26.98 -28.23 -8.03
C THR A 71 26.10 -29.43 -8.40
N LYS A 72 26.72 -30.49 -8.93
CA LYS A 72 26.04 -31.78 -9.18
C LYS A 72 25.40 -32.35 -7.91
N TYR A 73 26.06 -32.14 -6.76
CA TYR A 73 25.56 -32.52 -5.45
C TYR A 73 24.26 -31.80 -5.10
N GLU A 74 24.24 -30.47 -5.19
CA GLU A 74 23.07 -29.63 -4.94
C GLU A 74 21.87 -29.97 -5.85
N LYS A 75 22.13 -30.17 -7.15
CA LYS A 75 21.12 -30.63 -8.11
C LYS A 75 20.55 -32.00 -7.76
N SER A 76 21.37 -32.89 -7.19
CA SER A 76 20.92 -34.21 -6.74
C SER A 76 20.02 -34.11 -5.50
N ILE A 77 20.31 -33.20 -4.56
CA ILE A 77 19.43 -32.94 -3.41
C ILE A 77 18.08 -32.39 -3.88
N GLN A 78 18.07 -31.42 -4.81
CA GLN A 78 16.84 -30.85 -5.39
C GLN A 78 15.96 -31.95 -5.96
N LYS A 79 16.54 -32.81 -6.81
CA LYS A 79 15.84 -33.96 -7.37
C LYS A 79 15.37 -34.94 -6.29
N GLY A 80 16.19 -35.20 -5.28
CA GLY A 80 15.82 -36.07 -4.16
C GLY A 80 14.59 -35.58 -3.41
N ILE A 81 14.54 -34.29 -3.07
CA ILE A 81 13.38 -33.69 -2.40
C ILE A 81 12.13 -33.71 -3.29
N GLN A 82 12.29 -33.44 -4.60
CA GLN A 82 11.20 -33.57 -5.56
C GLN A 82 10.59 -34.99 -5.52
N GLU A 83 11.42 -36.03 -5.61
CA GLU A 83 10.95 -37.43 -5.62
C GLU A 83 10.30 -37.82 -4.28
N ILE A 84 10.86 -37.38 -3.15
CA ILE A 84 10.30 -37.62 -1.82
C ILE A 84 8.91 -37.00 -1.71
N LEU A 85 8.76 -35.72 -2.10
CA LEU A 85 7.48 -35.02 -2.05
C LEU A 85 6.46 -35.72 -2.94
N ARG A 86 6.83 -36.05 -4.18
CA ARG A 86 5.98 -36.81 -5.10
C ARG A 86 5.55 -38.15 -4.49
N GLY A 87 6.46 -38.84 -3.81
CA GLY A 87 6.19 -40.06 -3.06
C GLY A 87 5.17 -39.88 -1.93
N ILE A 88 5.24 -38.79 -1.16
CA ILE A 88 4.23 -38.48 -0.12
C ILE A 88 2.85 -38.31 -0.72
N TYR A 89 2.71 -37.56 -1.81
CA TYR A 89 1.42 -37.37 -2.46
C TYR A 89 0.84 -38.71 -2.93
N ILE A 90 1.62 -39.50 -3.66
CA ILE A 90 1.15 -40.75 -4.29
C ILE A 90 0.92 -41.86 -3.26
N ALA A 91 1.84 -42.05 -2.31
CA ALA A 91 1.83 -43.21 -1.41
C ALA A 91 1.11 -42.93 -0.08
N ILE A 92 1.05 -41.68 0.36
CA ILE A 92 0.49 -41.32 1.67
C ILE A 92 -0.84 -40.59 1.50
N ARG A 93 -0.87 -39.47 0.76
CA ARG A 93 -2.06 -38.63 0.65
C ARG A 93 -3.17 -39.28 -0.17
N ASP A 94 -2.87 -39.65 -1.42
CA ASP A 94 -3.89 -40.09 -2.38
C ASP A 94 -4.68 -41.32 -1.88
N PRO A 95 -4.04 -42.36 -1.28
CA PRO A 95 -4.78 -43.49 -0.72
C PRO A 95 -5.74 -43.10 0.42
N ARG A 96 -5.39 -42.10 1.24
CA ARG A 96 -6.21 -41.60 2.36
C ARG A 96 -7.37 -40.73 1.89
N ASN A 97 -7.24 -40.05 0.76
CA ASN A 97 -8.34 -39.29 0.15
C ASN A 97 -9.39 -40.19 -0.52
N HIS A 98 -8.97 -41.34 -1.05
CA HIS A 98 -9.84 -42.22 -1.83
C HIS A 98 -10.39 -43.41 -1.05
N ASN A 99 -9.81 -43.76 0.11
CA ASN A 99 -10.21 -44.93 0.90
C ASN A 99 -10.34 -44.58 2.39
N LYS A 100 -11.13 -45.38 3.13
CA LYS A 100 -11.14 -45.31 4.59
C LYS A 100 -9.81 -45.83 5.14
N PHE A 101 -9.08 -44.96 5.81
CA PHE A 101 -7.82 -45.27 6.47
C PHE A 101 -8.01 -45.19 7.99
N SER A 102 -7.29 -46.04 8.73
CA SER A 102 -7.26 -46.03 10.19
C SER A 102 -5.81 -46.09 10.64
N ASP A 103 -5.14 -44.95 10.58
CA ASP A 103 -3.76 -44.84 11.01
C ASP A 103 -3.62 -44.99 12.53
N ARG A 104 -2.56 -45.66 12.96
CA ARG A 104 -2.17 -45.68 14.38
C ARG A 104 -1.43 -44.40 14.71
N LYS A 105 -1.48 -44.01 15.99
CA LYS A 105 -0.79 -42.82 16.48
C LYS A 105 0.70 -42.83 16.13
N GLU A 106 1.37 -43.96 16.27
CA GLU A 106 2.81 -44.09 16.02
C GLU A 106 3.17 -43.83 14.56
N ASP A 107 2.33 -44.33 13.63
CA ASP A 107 2.51 -44.14 12.20
C ASP A 107 2.25 -42.67 11.82
N ALA A 108 1.23 -42.06 12.41
CA ALA A 108 0.92 -40.64 12.20
C ALA A 108 1.99 -39.72 12.75
N ASP A 109 2.51 -39.98 13.95
CA ASP A 109 3.63 -39.24 14.52
C ASP A 109 4.82 -39.25 13.55
N ALA A 110 5.22 -40.43 13.08
CA ALA A 110 6.35 -40.57 12.17
C ALA A 110 6.15 -39.80 10.86
N ILE A 111 4.96 -39.91 10.25
CA ILE A 111 4.63 -39.20 9.01
C ILE A 111 4.62 -37.69 9.24
N ILE A 112 3.98 -37.20 10.30
CA ILE A 112 3.88 -35.77 10.60
C ILE A 112 5.25 -35.17 10.91
N TYR A 113 6.12 -35.89 11.62
CA TYR A 113 7.51 -35.46 11.81
C TYR A 113 8.28 -35.32 10.49
N PHE A 114 8.08 -36.26 9.58
CA PHE A 114 8.72 -36.20 8.27
C PHE A 114 8.15 -35.07 7.40
N VAL A 115 6.83 -34.88 7.43
CA VAL A 115 6.16 -33.73 6.81
C VAL A 115 6.70 -32.42 7.38
N ASN A 116 6.89 -32.32 8.70
CA ASN A 116 7.49 -31.16 9.34
C ASN A 116 8.94 -30.89 8.86
N TYR A 117 9.73 -31.93 8.66
CA TYR A 117 11.08 -31.79 8.09
C TYR A 117 11.04 -31.19 6.67
N LEU A 118 10.17 -31.72 5.80
CA LEU A 118 10.00 -31.20 4.44
C LEU A 118 9.39 -29.80 4.42
N PHE A 119 8.45 -29.55 5.32
CA PHE A 119 7.83 -28.25 5.48
C PHE A 119 8.90 -27.19 5.76
N LYS A 120 9.83 -27.45 6.70
CA LYS A 120 10.92 -26.53 7.01
C LYS A 120 11.84 -26.27 5.81
N ILE A 121 12.18 -27.31 5.05
CA ILE A 121 12.99 -27.17 3.82
C ILE A 121 12.29 -26.21 2.85
N ILE A 122 11.00 -26.44 2.58
CA ILE A 122 10.24 -25.64 1.62
C ILE A 122 10.03 -24.22 2.17
N ASP A 123 9.73 -24.06 3.45
CA ASP A 123 9.54 -22.74 4.06
C ASP A 123 10.82 -21.89 3.96
N SER A 124 11.98 -22.51 4.21
CA SER A 124 13.30 -21.87 4.07
C SER A 124 13.81 -21.73 2.63
N SER A 125 13.16 -22.36 1.65
CA SER A 125 13.62 -22.36 0.26
C SER A 125 13.36 -21.01 -0.42
N GLU A 126 14.27 -20.61 -1.30
CA GLU A 126 14.09 -19.44 -2.14
C GLU A 126 13.03 -19.74 -3.20
N SER A 127 12.05 -18.85 -3.34
CA SER A 127 11.25 -18.81 -4.56
C SER A 127 12.20 -18.41 -5.70
N ALA A 128 11.98 -18.92 -6.92
CA ALA A 128 12.73 -18.46 -8.10
C ALA A 128 12.44 -17.01 -8.48
N PHE A 129 11.70 -16.29 -7.65
CA PHE A 129 11.48 -14.86 -7.79
C PHE A 129 12.81 -14.15 -7.57
N GLU A 130 13.40 -13.69 -8.66
CA GLU A 130 14.62 -12.90 -8.62
C GLU A 130 14.26 -11.44 -8.27
N GLU A 131 14.26 -11.14 -6.96
CA GLU A 131 13.91 -9.81 -6.42
C GLU A 131 14.59 -8.68 -7.19
N GLU A 132 15.92 -8.76 -7.40
CA GLU A 132 16.67 -7.71 -8.11
C GLU A 132 16.27 -7.60 -9.60
N ALA A 133 16.02 -8.71 -10.28
CA ALA A 133 15.54 -8.68 -11.68
C ALA A 133 14.15 -8.05 -11.75
N TYR A 134 13.30 -8.30 -10.74
CA TYR A 134 11.97 -7.74 -10.67
C TYR A 134 12.01 -6.23 -10.35
N LEU A 135 12.83 -5.80 -9.40
CA LEU A 135 13.07 -4.39 -9.11
C LEU A 135 13.58 -3.67 -10.36
N ASN A 136 14.50 -4.25 -11.12
CA ASN A 136 14.98 -3.65 -12.37
C ASN A 136 13.84 -3.38 -13.38
N ARG A 137 12.79 -4.21 -13.40
CA ARG A 137 11.60 -3.97 -14.24
C ARG A 137 10.73 -2.83 -13.72
N VAL A 138 10.64 -2.65 -12.41
CA VAL A 138 9.89 -1.55 -11.77
C VAL A 138 10.60 -0.22 -11.96
N PHE A 139 11.93 -0.21 -11.85
CA PHE A 139 12.80 0.94 -12.02
C PHE A 139 13.19 1.19 -13.49
N ASP A 140 12.61 0.46 -14.44
CA ASP A 140 12.94 0.58 -15.86
C ASP A 140 12.46 1.93 -16.42
N LYS A 141 13.31 2.57 -17.26
CA LYS A 141 12.98 3.86 -17.88
C LYS A 141 11.78 3.82 -18.83
N TYR A 142 11.38 2.65 -19.31
CA TYR A 142 10.23 2.43 -20.17
C TYR A 142 9.05 1.79 -19.42
N TYR A 143 9.02 1.90 -18.09
CA TYR A 143 7.87 1.47 -17.30
C TYR A 143 6.58 2.09 -17.84
N VAL A 144 5.57 1.25 -18.09
CA VAL A 144 4.26 1.71 -18.59
C VAL A 144 3.45 2.27 -17.42
N LYS A 145 3.35 3.59 -17.35
CA LYS A 145 2.67 4.36 -16.29
C LYS A 145 1.14 4.24 -16.40
N SER A 146 0.61 3.06 -16.08
CA SER A 146 -0.82 2.76 -16.14
C SER A 146 -1.21 1.78 -15.05
N GLU A 147 -2.46 1.91 -14.57
CA GLU A 147 -3.01 1.05 -13.53
C GLU A 147 -3.06 -0.43 -13.96
N GLU A 148 -3.45 -0.70 -15.21
CA GLU A 148 -3.53 -2.05 -15.75
C GLU A 148 -2.17 -2.76 -15.74
N TYR A 149 -1.13 -2.10 -16.26
CA TYR A 149 0.22 -2.67 -16.30
C TYR A 149 0.75 -2.95 -14.89
N SER A 150 0.58 -2.00 -13.97
CA SER A 150 1.03 -2.16 -12.58
C SER A 150 0.32 -3.31 -11.87
N LYS A 151 -0.99 -3.47 -12.03
CA LYS A 151 -1.75 -4.60 -11.46
C LYS A 151 -1.29 -5.94 -12.01
N LEU A 152 -1.04 -6.03 -13.32
CA LEU A 152 -0.52 -7.25 -13.95
C LEU A 152 0.89 -7.60 -13.50
N LEU A 153 1.73 -6.58 -13.25
CA LEU A 153 3.04 -6.78 -12.65
C LEU A 153 2.89 -7.31 -11.22
N VAL A 154 2.20 -6.60 -10.33
CA VAL A 154 2.06 -7.01 -8.92
C VAL A 154 1.56 -8.45 -8.75
N LYS A 155 0.64 -8.90 -9.62
CA LYS A 155 0.16 -10.31 -9.64
C LYS A 155 1.22 -11.36 -9.94
N GLN A 156 2.37 -10.98 -10.51
CA GLN A 156 3.52 -11.88 -10.75
C GLN A 156 4.40 -12.06 -9.51
N ILE A 157 4.22 -11.23 -8.48
CA ILE A 157 5.00 -11.27 -7.25
C ILE A 157 4.33 -12.27 -6.30
N PRO A 158 5.08 -13.27 -5.77
CA PRO A 158 4.55 -14.15 -4.73
C PRO A 158 4.08 -13.33 -3.52
N ASP A 159 2.96 -13.71 -2.90
CA ASP A 159 2.35 -12.90 -1.83
C ASP A 159 3.33 -12.53 -0.71
N LYS A 160 4.15 -13.51 -0.27
CA LYS A 160 5.16 -13.32 0.79
C LYS A 160 6.29 -12.35 0.42
N GLU A 161 6.49 -12.05 -0.86
CA GLU A 161 7.55 -11.16 -1.36
C GLU A 161 7.04 -9.75 -1.66
N LYS A 162 5.70 -9.53 -1.69
CA LYS A 162 5.11 -8.22 -1.99
C LYS A 162 5.59 -7.15 -1.01
N ILE A 163 5.64 -7.45 0.29
CA ILE A 163 6.16 -6.54 1.32
C ILE A 163 7.64 -6.24 1.13
N ASN A 164 8.46 -7.23 0.80
CA ASN A 164 9.89 -7.04 0.56
C ASN A 164 10.12 -6.09 -0.61
N ILE A 165 9.38 -6.26 -1.71
CA ILE A 165 9.43 -5.36 -2.87
C ILE A 165 9.00 -3.94 -2.48
N ALA A 166 7.92 -3.77 -1.72
CA ALA A 166 7.46 -2.46 -1.27
C ALA A 166 8.55 -1.73 -0.44
N ILE A 167 9.15 -2.44 0.52
CA ILE A 167 10.24 -1.94 1.35
C ILE A 167 11.44 -1.52 0.47
N LYS A 168 11.83 -2.35 -0.50
CA LYS A 168 12.97 -2.06 -1.38
C LYS A 168 12.73 -0.84 -2.26
N ILE A 169 11.50 -0.62 -2.71
CA ILE A 169 11.13 0.57 -3.47
C ILE A 169 11.27 1.81 -2.59
N VAL A 170 10.75 1.79 -1.37
CA VAL A 170 10.89 2.90 -0.42
C VAL A 170 12.36 3.19 -0.11
N LEU A 171 13.19 2.16 0.06
CA LEU A 171 14.63 2.33 0.33
C LEU A 171 15.45 2.80 -0.88
N LYS A 172 14.95 2.61 -2.12
CA LYS A 172 15.59 3.02 -3.37
C LYS A 172 14.78 4.13 -4.07
N ILE A 173 13.96 4.88 -3.33
CA ILE A 173 12.97 5.82 -3.87
C ILE A 173 13.60 6.95 -4.71
N ASP A 174 14.85 7.28 -4.42
CA ASP A 174 15.67 8.28 -5.11
C ASP A 174 16.16 7.83 -6.50
N LYS A 175 16.05 6.53 -6.82
CA LYS A 175 16.58 5.95 -8.07
C LYS A 175 15.52 5.75 -9.14
N GLY A 176 14.24 5.92 -8.81
CA GLY A 176 13.13 5.62 -9.71
C GLY A 176 12.43 6.86 -10.25
N ASP A 177 11.75 6.66 -11.39
CA ASP A 177 10.77 7.63 -11.87
C ASP A 177 9.56 7.62 -10.93
N ILE A 178 9.33 8.72 -10.21
CA ILE A 178 8.26 8.84 -9.22
C ILE A 178 6.87 8.56 -9.80
N TYR A 179 6.64 8.85 -11.09
CA TYR A 179 5.38 8.58 -11.76
C TYR A 179 5.19 7.08 -12.02
N ALA A 180 6.25 6.37 -12.40
CA ALA A 180 6.21 4.91 -12.51
C ALA A 180 6.01 4.25 -11.15
N LEU A 181 6.75 4.72 -10.14
CA LEU A 181 6.65 4.20 -8.78
C LEU A 181 5.27 4.43 -8.17
N GLN A 182 4.60 5.55 -8.44
CA GLN A 182 3.25 5.80 -7.95
C GLN A 182 2.24 4.74 -8.44
N TYR A 183 2.20 4.47 -9.74
CA TYR A 183 1.27 3.46 -10.29
C TYR A 183 1.57 2.07 -9.71
N PHE A 184 2.85 1.70 -9.62
CA PHE A 184 3.24 0.42 -9.06
C PHE A 184 2.93 0.29 -7.57
N MET A 185 3.28 1.30 -6.77
CA MET A 185 3.05 1.31 -5.32
C MET A 185 1.56 1.30 -4.98
N LYS A 186 0.72 2.04 -5.72
CA LYS A 186 -0.74 1.98 -5.56
C LYS A 186 -1.25 0.55 -5.75
N ALA A 187 -0.90 -0.09 -6.87
CA ALA A 187 -1.31 -1.47 -7.15
C ALA A 187 -0.77 -2.47 -6.11
N LEU A 188 0.44 -2.25 -5.59
CA LEU A 188 1.04 -3.12 -4.58
C LEU A 188 0.35 -2.96 -3.22
N LEU A 189 0.05 -1.74 -2.78
CA LEU A 189 -0.65 -1.44 -1.53
C LEU A 189 -2.07 -2.00 -1.50
N GLU A 190 -2.77 -2.05 -2.64
CA GLU A 190 -4.09 -2.70 -2.77
C GLU A 190 -4.02 -4.20 -2.42
N GLU A 191 -2.89 -4.85 -2.69
CA GLU A 191 -2.67 -6.30 -2.57
C GLU A 191 -1.98 -6.72 -1.26
N LEU A 192 -1.44 -5.79 -0.47
CA LEU A 192 -0.84 -6.09 0.84
C LEU A 192 -1.92 -6.33 1.89
N ASP A 193 -1.69 -7.30 2.78
CA ASP A 193 -2.54 -7.49 3.96
C ASP A 193 -2.30 -6.42 5.04
N THR A 194 -3.07 -6.48 6.12
CA THR A 194 -2.99 -5.50 7.22
C THR A 194 -1.66 -5.53 7.97
N ASP A 195 -1.07 -6.71 8.16
CA ASP A 195 0.19 -6.86 8.89
C ASP A 195 1.37 -6.36 8.05
N ASP A 196 1.36 -6.68 6.74
CA ASP A 196 2.35 -6.18 5.78
C ASP A 196 2.28 -4.66 5.64
N LYS A 197 1.08 -4.08 5.54
CA LYS A 197 0.90 -2.61 5.56
C LYS A 197 1.50 -2.02 6.82
N LYS A 198 1.21 -2.58 7.99
CA LYS A 198 1.75 -2.09 9.26
C LYS A 198 3.28 -2.14 9.28
N GLN A 199 3.88 -3.22 8.76
CA GLN A 199 5.33 -3.33 8.65
C GLN A 199 5.92 -2.25 7.73
N LEU A 200 5.32 -2.02 6.56
CA LEU A 200 5.75 -0.99 5.62
C LEU A 200 5.66 0.42 6.23
N PHE A 201 4.55 0.74 6.88
CA PHE A 201 4.33 2.06 7.48
C PHE A 201 5.18 2.32 8.73
N ASN A 202 5.57 1.27 9.48
CA ASN A 202 6.60 1.40 10.51
C ASN A 202 7.95 1.82 9.91
N LEU A 203 8.38 1.19 8.81
CA LEU A 203 9.61 1.56 8.11
C LEU A 203 9.53 3.00 7.58
N ILE A 204 8.42 3.38 6.93
CA ILE A 204 8.23 4.75 6.43
C ILE A 204 8.27 5.75 7.59
N SER A 205 7.65 5.42 8.72
CA SER A 205 7.67 6.26 9.92
C SER A 205 9.10 6.43 10.42
N ASP A 206 9.91 5.37 10.47
CA ASP A 206 11.32 5.46 10.88
C ASP A 206 12.16 6.32 9.92
N LEU A 207 11.93 6.22 8.61
CA LEU A 207 12.57 7.08 7.61
C LEU A 207 12.18 8.56 7.79
N LEU A 208 10.88 8.81 7.95
CA LEU A 208 10.33 10.16 8.12
C LEU A 208 10.69 10.77 9.48
N LYS A 209 10.99 9.96 10.50
CA LYS A 209 11.36 10.43 11.84
C LYS A 209 12.63 11.27 11.84
N LEU A 210 13.60 10.91 11.01
CA LEU A 210 14.94 11.49 11.00
C LEU A 210 15.22 12.36 9.77
N THR A 211 14.47 12.17 8.68
CA THR A 211 14.76 12.86 7.43
C THR A 211 14.35 14.33 7.48
N ASP A 212 15.21 15.20 6.96
CA ASP A 212 14.96 16.56 6.51
C ASP A 212 15.12 16.68 4.97
N ASN A 213 15.30 15.55 4.28
CA ASN A 213 15.50 15.51 2.84
C ASN A 213 14.17 15.70 2.09
N TYR A 214 13.97 16.90 1.55
CA TYR A 214 12.75 17.29 0.83
C TYR A 214 12.42 16.36 -0.34
N PRO A 215 13.38 16.01 -1.23
CA PRO A 215 13.14 15.01 -2.27
C PRO A 215 12.56 13.68 -1.76
N VAL A 216 13.05 13.16 -0.63
CA VAL A 216 12.53 11.91 -0.06
C VAL A 216 11.09 12.08 0.43
N ILE A 217 10.80 13.15 1.18
CA ILE A 217 9.45 13.44 1.68
C ILE A 217 8.48 13.62 0.50
N ARG A 218 8.87 14.41 -0.49
CA ARG A 218 8.10 14.65 -1.71
C ARG A 218 7.79 13.36 -2.45
N SER A 219 8.80 12.50 -2.65
CA SER A 219 8.58 11.23 -3.33
C SER A 219 7.63 10.32 -2.54
N LEU A 220 7.73 10.29 -1.20
CA LEU A 220 6.80 9.51 -0.37
C LEU A 220 5.36 10.04 -0.46
N LEU A 221 5.15 11.36 -0.37
CA LEU A 221 3.84 12.00 -0.57
C LEU A 221 3.25 11.66 -1.93
N TYR A 222 4.09 11.54 -2.95
CA TYR A 222 3.62 11.27 -4.30
C TYR A 222 3.30 9.79 -4.57
N ILE A 223 4.18 8.87 -4.15
CA ILE A 223 4.03 7.45 -4.49
C ILE A 223 3.07 6.70 -3.56
N ILE A 224 2.82 7.22 -2.36
CA ILE A 224 1.91 6.62 -1.38
C ILE A 224 0.59 7.39 -1.41
N PRO A 225 -0.53 6.75 -1.80
CA PRO A 225 -1.83 7.41 -1.79
C PRO A 225 -2.21 7.94 -0.40
N GLY A 226 -2.79 9.14 -0.36
CA GLY A 226 -3.06 9.88 0.88
C GLY A 226 -3.92 9.13 1.89
N GLU A 227 -4.82 8.25 1.45
CA GLU A 227 -5.67 7.45 2.32
C GLU A 227 -4.90 6.46 3.21
N TYR A 228 -3.70 6.03 2.79
CA TYR A 228 -2.90 5.09 3.58
C TYR A 228 -2.09 5.78 4.69
N TRP A 229 -1.98 7.11 4.68
CA TRP A 229 -1.18 7.84 5.66
C TRP A 229 -1.73 7.77 7.08
N VAL A 230 -2.97 7.32 7.28
CA VAL A 230 -3.53 7.01 8.60
C VAL A 230 -2.71 5.96 9.37
N ASN A 231 -1.86 5.19 8.68
CA ASN A 231 -0.99 4.16 9.25
C ASN A 231 0.37 4.68 9.75
N ILE A 232 0.70 5.96 9.52
CA ILE A 232 1.96 6.56 10.01
C ILE A 232 1.91 6.75 11.53
N ASP A 233 3.06 6.55 12.19
CA ASP A 233 3.19 6.84 13.63
C ASP A 233 2.79 8.29 13.95
N ARG A 234 1.97 8.47 14.99
CA ARG A 234 1.38 9.77 15.30
C ARG A 234 2.41 10.86 15.60
N VAL A 235 3.53 10.53 16.24
CA VAL A 235 4.59 11.51 16.53
C VAL A 235 5.27 11.94 15.24
N VAL A 236 5.47 11.01 14.31
CA VAL A 236 6.03 11.27 12.99
C VAL A 236 5.07 12.11 12.14
N GLY A 237 3.76 11.83 12.20
CA GLY A 237 2.73 12.62 11.54
C GLY A 237 2.74 14.09 11.99
N ILE A 238 2.78 14.36 13.30
CA ILE A 238 2.87 15.74 13.84
C ILE A 238 4.14 16.45 13.37
N ARG A 239 5.27 15.74 13.33
CA ARG A 239 6.53 16.31 12.82
C ARG A 239 6.42 16.67 11.34
N LEU A 240 5.87 15.76 10.53
CA LEU A 240 5.70 15.98 9.11
C LEU A 240 4.76 17.15 8.84
N ASP A 241 3.66 17.26 9.59
CA ASP A 241 2.76 18.42 9.56
C ASP A 241 3.53 19.72 9.78
N ASN A 242 4.37 19.78 10.81
CA ASN A 242 5.15 20.97 11.08
C ASN A 242 6.13 21.32 9.95
N ILE A 243 6.75 20.31 9.32
CA ILE A 243 7.63 20.52 8.15
C ILE A 243 6.82 21.10 6.98
N LEU A 244 5.68 20.48 6.65
CA LEU A 244 4.83 20.87 5.54
C LEU A 244 4.19 22.25 5.75
N GLN A 245 3.69 22.54 6.95
CA GLN A 245 3.17 23.86 7.29
C GLN A 245 4.25 24.93 7.21
N SER A 246 5.47 24.63 7.67
CA SER A 246 6.59 25.58 7.57
C SER A 246 6.95 25.90 6.12
N ASP A 247 6.94 24.89 5.25
CA ASP A 247 7.15 25.05 3.82
C ASP A 247 6.04 25.89 3.15
N VAL A 248 4.77 25.52 3.38
CA VAL A 248 3.59 26.22 2.84
C VAL A 248 3.50 27.67 3.32
N LYS A 249 3.88 27.93 4.58
CA LYS A 249 3.90 29.29 5.13
C LYS A 249 4.80 30.21 4.31
N MET A 250 5.95 29.73 3.87
CA MET A 250 6.92 30.47 3.06
C MET A 250 6.60 30.47 1.56
N GLY A 251 5.66 29.64 1.11
CA GLY A 251 5.27 29.51 -0.29
C GLY A 251 4.71 30.79 -0.89
N MET A 252 5.21 31.12 -2.08
CA MET A 252 4.80 32.27 -2.89
C MET A 252 4.81 31.83 -4.36
N TYR A 253 3.87 32.35 -5.15
CA TYR A 253 3.71 31.95 -6.54
C TYR A 253 3.37 33.16 -7.39
N ASP A 254 4.03 33.26 -8.54
CA ASP A 254 3.81 34.27 -9.54
C ASP A 254 2.95 33.68 -10.65
N LEU A 255 1.66 34.01 -10.62
CA LEU A 255 0.67 33.54 -11.59
C LEU A 255 0.98 34.02 -13.02
N LYS A 256 1.62 35.16 -13.18
CA LYS A 256 1.93 35.73 -14.50
C LYS A 256 3.00 34.93 -15.22
N ASN A 257 3.99 34.47 -14.47
CA ASN A 257 5.11 33.68 -15.00
C ASN A 257 4.92 32.17 -14.83
N ASP A 258 3.84 31.74 -14.14
CA ASP A 258 3.54 30.33 -13.81
C ASP A 258 4.70 29.64 -13.07
N ILE A 259 5.29 30.35 -12.10
CA ILE A 259 6.44 29.86 -11.32
C ILE A 259 6.24 30.08 -9.82
N LEU A 260 6.82 29.18 -9.01
CA LEU A 260 7.07 29.48 -7.60
C LEU A 260 8.11 30.60 -7.50
N CYS A 261 7.89 31.54 -6.59
CA CYS A 261 8.78 32.70 -6.46
C CYS A 261 10.14 32.33 -5.83
N ASP A 262 10.20 31.23 -5.08
CA ASP A 262 11.43 30.66 -4.53
C ASP A 262 11.39 29.13 -4.69
N ASP A 263 12.35 28.58 -5.41
CA ASP A 263 12.47 27.14 -5.65
C ASP A 263 12.79 26.35 -4.36
N SER A 264 13.15 27.04 -3.28
CA SER A 264 13.54 26.46 -1.99
C SER A 264 12.38 26.30 -1.01
N TYR A 265 11.24 26.98 -1.23
CA TYR A 265 10.14 27.03 -0.27
C TYR A 265 8.77 26.94 -0.96
N GLY A 266 7.82 26.26 -0.32
CA GLY A 266 6.46 26.05 -0.80
C GLY A 266 6.33 24.91 -1.81
N ALA A 267 7.41 24.53 -2.49
CA ALA A 267 7.40 23.46 -3.47
C ALA A 267 7.08 22.08 -2.87
N LEU A 268 7.39 21.83 -1.59
CA LEU A 268 7.11 20.54 -0.95
C LEU A 268 5.61 20.41 -0.63
N GLY A 269 5.00 21.48 -0.14
CA GLY A 269 3.59 21.54 0.21
C GLY A 269 2.64 21.30 -0.97
N THR A 270 3.03 21.66 -2.20
CA THR A 270 2.18 21.48 -3.39
C THR A 270 1.91 20.02 -3.75
N TRP A 271 2.60 19.06 -3.11
CA TRP A 271 2.40 17.62 -3.32
C TRP A 271 1.38 16.99 -2.36
N ILE A 272 0.89 17.77 -1.40
CA ILE A 272 -0.14 17.35 -0.46
C ILE A 272 -1.47 17.25 -1.20
N THR A 273 -2.24 16.21 -0.90
CA THR A 273 -3.64 16.07 -1.34
C THR A 273 -4.60 16.25 -0.18
N LYS A 274 -5.90 16.37 -0.45
CA LYS A 274 -6.92 16.43 0.60
C LYS A 274 -6.93 15.17 1.49
N GLU A 275 -6.63 14.00 0.93
CA GLU A 275 -6.57 12.73 1.66
C GLU A 275 -5.41 12.73 2.65
N HIS A 276 -4.26 13.29 2.27
CA HIS A 276 -3.14 13.48 3.21
C HIS A 276 -3.57 14.31 4.42
N LEU A 277 -4.22 15.46 4.17
CA LEU A 277 -4.70 16.33 5.26
C LEU A 277 -5.77 15.67 6.14
N LYS A 278 -6.63 14.83 5.56
CA LYS A 278 -7.66 14.08 6.31
C LYS A 278 -7.09 12.92 7.13
N SER A 279 -5.97 12.33 6.72
CA SER A 279 -5.44 11.11 7.32
C SER A 279 -4.72 11.32 8.66
N PHE A 280 -4.05 12.46 8.86
CA PHE A 280 -3.30 12.69 10.10
C PHE A 280 -3.12 14.17 10.51
N CYS A 281 -3.64 15.13 9.75
CA CYS A 281 -3.34 16.54 9.97
C CYS A 281 -4.36 17.28 10.85
N ASN A 282 -3.91 18.37 11.50
CA ASN A 282 -4.83 19.30 12.17
C ASN A 282 -5.48 20.25 11.14
N ILE A 283 -6.69 19.90 10.69
CA ILE A 283 -7.46 20.67 9.69
C ILE A 283 -7.66 22.13 10.11
N GLU A 284 -7.83 22.41 11.41
CA GLU A 284 -8.03 23.78 11.90
C GLU A 284 -6.77 24.63 11.71
N GLU A 285 -5.59 24.12 12.05
CA GLU A 285 -4.31 24.82 11.85
C GLU A 285 -4.03 25.07 10.38
N TRP A 286 -4.22 24.05 9.52
CA TRP A 286 -4.06 24.18 8.08
C TRP A 286 -5.02 25.22 7.48
N THR A 287 -6.28 25.19 7.89
CA THR A 287 -7.26 26.18 7.45
C THR A 287 -6.85 27.59 7.87
N ASN A 288 -6.42 27.76 9.13
CA ASN A 288 -5.97 29.07 9.62
C ASN A 288 -4.75 29.58 8.87
N LEU A 289 -3.76 28.73 8.59
CA LEU A 289 -2.56 29.06 7.81
C LEU A 289 -2.90 29.51 6.39
N LEU A 290 -3.77 28.78 5.70
CA LEU A 290 -4.15 29.11 4.32
C LEU A 290 -4.97 30.40 4.27
N VAL A 291 -5.86 30.63 5.24
CA VAL A 291 -6.60 31.89 5.36
C VAL A 291 -5.68 33.06 5.71
N ASP A 292 -4.67 32.88 6.58
CA ASP A 292 -3.64 33.91 6.83
C ASP A 292 -2.99 34.39 5.53
N LYS A 293 -2.63 33.46 4.64
CA LYS A 293 -2.02 33.78 3.35
C LYS A 293 -3.01 34.43 2.37
N LEU A 294 -4.28 34.02 2.37
CA LEU A 294 -5.34 34.67 1.57
C LEU A 294 -5.66 36.10 2.04
N GLU A 295 -5.44 36.40 3.33
CA GLU A 295 -5.60 37.72 3.93
C GLU A 295 -4.30 38.56 3.89
N SER A 296 -3.23 38.02 3.29
CA SER A 296 -1.92 38.69 3.21
C SER A 296 -1.97 39.93 2.33
N ASN A 297 -1.14 40.92 2.63
CA ASN A 297 -0.91 42.07 1.75
C ASN A 297 0.03 41.74 0.57
N ASN A 298 0.60 40.52 0.55
CA ASN A 298 1.48 40.05 -0.51
C ASN A 298 0.69 39.24 -1.53
N GLU A 299 0.54 39.78 -2.75
CA GLU A 299 -0.23 39.15 -3.83
C GLU A 299 0.29 37.75 -4.18
N TYR A 300 1.61 37.51 -4.12
CA TYR A 300 2.21 36.21 -4.43
C TYR A 300 1.83 35.12 -3.42
N GLU A 301 1.54 35.48 -2.16
CA GLU A 301 1.05 34.52 -1.16
C GLU A 301 -0.40 34.12 -1.41
N ILE A 302 -1.23 35.09 -1.83
CA ILE A 302 -2.62 34.85 -2.22
C ILE A 302 -2.63 33.94 -3.45
N GLN A 303 -1.89 34.29 -4.50
CA GLN A 303 -1.79 33.52 -5.74
C GLN A 303 -1.32 32.08 -5.49
N TYR A 304 -0.40 31.87 -4.54
CA TYR A 304 0.06 30.54 -4.13
C TYR A 304 -1.08 29.68 -3.56
N VAL A 305 -1.90 30.23 -2.66
CA VAL A 305 -3.06 29.50 -2.13
C VAL A 305 -4.09 29.25 -3.23
N LEU A 306 -4.39 30.26 -4.04
CA LEU A 306 -5.36 30.15 -5.14
C LEU A 306 -4.98 29.09 -6.19
N LYS A 307 -3.68 28.90 -6.43
CA LYS A 307 -3.15 27.92 -7.40
C LYS A 307 -3.14 26.50 -6.84
N TYR A 308 -2.65 26.30 -5.63
CA TYR A 308 -2.31 24.96 -5.12
C TYR A 308 -3.22 24.44 -4.02
N PHE A 309 -3.88 25.32 -3.27
CA PHE A 309 -4.57 24.94 -2.04
C PHE A 309 -6.04 25.34 -2.01
N TRP A 310 -6.56 26.08 -2.99
CA TRP A 310 -7.95 26.53 -3.01
C TRP A 310 -8.95 25.36 -2.92
N ASP A 311 -8.82 24.40 -3.82
CA ASP A 311 -9.72 23.24 -3.86
C ASP A 311 -9.55 22.37 -2.61
N ILE A 312 -8.30 22.20 -2.15
CA ILE A 312 -7.99 21.47 -0.91
C ILE A 312 -8.63 22.15 0.31
N LEU A 313 -8.51 23.47 0.43
CA LEU A 313 -9.07 24.27 1.50
C LEU A 313 -10.60 24.12 1.56
N CYS A 314 -11.26 24.13 0.40
CA CYS A 314 -12.70 23.91 0.32
C CYS A 314 -13.07 22.47 0.69
N ASP A 315 -12.38 21.48 0.14
CA ASP A 315 -12.66 20.06 0.35
C ASP A 315 -12.47 19.59 1.80
N ILE A 316 -11.49 20.14 2.52
CA ILE A 316 -11.28 19.82 3.95
C ILE A 316 -12.28 20.55 4.87
N ASN A 317 -12.91 21.61 4.38
CA ASN A 317 -13.93 22.40 5.10
C ASN A 317 -15.37 22.16 4.59
N TYR A 318 -15.56 21.13 3.75
CA TYR A 318 -16.85 20.87 3.09
C TYR A 318 -17.99 20.69 4.11
N GLU A 319 -17.87 19.71 5.02
CA GLU A 319 -18.92 19.38 6.01
C GLU A 319 -19.00 20.41 7.15
N ILE A 320 -17.86 20.74 7.74
CA ILE A 320 -17.75 21.66 8.88
C ILE A 320 -16.75 22.75 8.52
N ILE A 321 -17.29 23.90 8.14
CA ILE A 321 -16.47 25.04 7.74
C ILE A 321 -15.86 25.75 8.95
N ASN A 322 -14.55 25.99 8.89
CA ASN A 322 -13.82 26.72 9.92
C ASN A 322 -14.34 28.16 10.06
N LYS A 323 -14.49 28.64 11.31
CA LYS A 323 -14.99 30.00 11.62
C LYS A 323 -14.19 31.11 10.92
N ARG A 324 -12.88 30.94 10.80
CA ARG A 324 -12.01 31.91 10.14
C ARG A 324 -12.27 31.95 8.64
N LEU A 325 -12.46 30.79 8.02
CA LEU A 325 -12.82 30.68 6.60
C LEU A 325 -14.22 31.27 6.33
N ILE A 326 -15.20 31.05 7.21
CA ILE A 326 -16.51 31.73 7.13
C ILE A 326 -16.32 33.24 7.12
N LYS A 327 -15.55 33.77 8.08
CA LYS A 327 -15.31 35.21 8.19
C LYS A 327 -14.63 35.77 6.93
N TYR A 328 -13.64 35.06 6.40
CA TYR A 328 -12.97 35.41 5.15
C TYR A 328 -13.98 35.54 4.01
N PHE A 329 -14.77 34.49 3.72
CA PHE A 329 -15.74 34.53 2.62
C PHE A 329 -16.82 35.61 2.81
N LYS A 330 -17.36 35.78 4.02
CA LYS A 330 -18.32 36.86 4.30
C LYS A 330 -17.73 38.24 4.01
N ASN A 331 -16.46 38.48 4.35
CA ASN A 331 -15.79 39.74 4.06
C ASN A 331 -15.60 39.94 2.55
N GLN A 332 -15.18 38.91 1.82
CA GLN A 332 -14.96 38.98 0.36
C GLN A 332 -16.28 39.20 -0.41
N LEU A 333 -17.36 38.53 -0.01
CA LEU A 333 -18.71 38.73 -0.56
C LEU A 333 -19.23 40.15 -0.33
N ARG A 334 -18.97 40.74 0.85
CA ARG A 334 -19.38 42.12 1.17
C ARG A 334 -18.51 43.17 0.49
N ALA A 335 -17.26 42.83 0.18
CA ALA A 335 -16.32 43.69 -0.52
C ALA A 335 -16.45 43.64 -2.06
N ASP A 336 -17.34 42.79 -2.59
CA ASP A 336 -17.53 42.55 -4.04
C ASP A 336 -16.22 42.17 -4.76
N ASN A 337 -15.40 41.31 -4.13
CA ASN A 337 -14.18 40.80 -4.75
C ASN A 337 -14.51 39.73 -5.80
N LYS A 338 -14.70 40.17 -7.05
CA LYS A 338 -15.16 39.33 -8.17
C LYS A 338 -14.38 38.03 -8.34
N GLU A 339 -13.05 38.07 -8.30
CA GLU A 339 -12.22 36.88 -8.50
C GLU A 339 -12.50 35.80 -7.45
N ILE A 340 -12.53 36.20 -6.17
CA ILE A 340 -12.77 35.29 -5.05
C ILE A 340 -14.22 34.79 -5.05
N ILE A 341 -15.17 35.67 -5.39
CA ILE A 341 -16.59 35.32 -5.49
C ILE A 341 -16.78 34.28 -6.59
N GLU A 342 -16.27 34.50 -7.80
CA GLU A 342 -16.39 33.55 -8.91
C GLU A 342 -15.85 32.17 -8.54
N ARG A 343 -14.67 32.10 -7.90
CA ARG A 343 -14.08 30.84 -7.42
C ARG A 343 -14.92 30.18 -6.33
N PHE A 344 -15.41 30.95 -5.36
CA PHE A 344 -16.27 30.45 -4.29
C PHE A 344 -17.56 29.86 -4.87
N LEU A 345 -18.19 30.57 -5.80
CA LEU A 345 -19.42 30.13 -6.45
C LEU A 345 -19.18 28.87 -7.28
N TYR A 346 -18.08 28.79 -8.01
CA TYR A 346 -17.73 27.59 -8.78
C TYR A 346 -17.63 26.35 -7.90
N ASN A 347 -17.22 26.49 -6.64
CA ASN A 347 -17.15 25.39 -5.68
C ASN A 347 -18.53 24.87 -5.25
N ILE A 348 -19.55 25.75 -5.16
CA ILE A 348 -20.87 25.39 -4.60
C ILE A 348 -21.96 25.21 -5.66
N MET A 349 -21.82 25.82 -6.85
CA MET A 349 -22.90 25.94 -7.85
C MET A 349 -23.33 24.62 -8.51
N PHE A 350 -22.50 23.59 -8.44
CA PHE A 350 -22.79 22.27 -9.03
C PHE A 350 -23.43 21.29 -8.04
N ASN A 351 -23.74 21.72 -6.82
CA ASN A 351 -24.43 20.90 -5.83
C ASN A 351 -25.53 21.73 -5.14
N ASN A 352 -26.80 21.44 -5.45
CA ASN A 352 -27.96 22.15 -4.90
C ASN A 352 -28.17 21.90 -3.40
N ILE A 353 -27.57 20.85 -2.84
CA ILE A 353 -27.57 20.54 -1.40
C ILE A 353 -26.21 20.82 -0.75
N HIS A 354 -25.37 21.65 -1.38
CA HIS A 354 -24.08 22.03 -0.80
C HIS A 354 -24.29 22.72 0.57
N PRO A 355 -23.64 22.25 1.66
CA PRO A 355 -23.90 22.75 3.01
C PRO A 355 -23.60 24.25 3.19
N TRP A 356 -22.73 24.79 2.34
CA TRP A 356 -22.36 26.21 2.39
C TRP A 356 -23.46 27.17 1.92
N TRP A 357 -24.46 26.71 1.15
CA TRP A 357 -25.60 27.57 0.77
C TRP A 357 -26.30 28.16 1.99
N ASP A 358 -26.55 27.33 3.01
CA ASP A 358 -27.19 27.78 4.24
C ASP A 358 -26.27 28.68 5.08
N VAL A 359 -24.96 28.40 5.09
CA VAL A 359 -23.98 29.17 5.87
C VAL A 359 -23.84 30.61 5.38
N PHE A 360 -23.93 30.83 4.07
CA PHE A 360 -23.72 32.12 3.41
C PHE A 360 -25.01 32.73 2.84
N LYS A 361 -26.18 32.23 3.23
CA LYS A 361 -27.49 32.63 2.70
C LYS A 361 -27.67 34.16 2.66
N GLU A 362 -27.41 34.84 3.78
CA GLU A 362 -27.58 36.31 3.88
C GLU A 362 -26.68 37.08 2.90
N GLU A 363 -25.44 36.62 2.71
CA GLU A 363 -24.49 37.27 1.79
C GLU A 363 -24.79 36.94 0.32
N LEU A 364 -25.41 35.80 0.04
CA LEU A 364 -25.74 35.34 -1.31
C LEU A 364 -27.07 35.89 -1.84
N ASP A 365 -27.98 36.35 -0.97
CA ASP A 365 -29.25 36.98 -1.37
C ASP A 365 -29.06 38.18 -2.33
N GLY A 366 -27.91 38.86 -2.27
CA GLY A 366 -27.55 39.97 -3.15
C GLY A 366 -27.13 39.56 -4.58
N TYR A 367 -26.95 38.27 -4.84
CA TYR A 367 -26.45 37.74 -6.10
C TYR A 367 -27.53 36.88 -6.78
N SER A 368 -28.69 37.48 -7.03
CA SER A 368 -29.92 36.83 -7.51
C SER A 368 -29.81 36.05 -8.83
N ASP A 369 -28.73 36.22 -9.59
CA ASP A 369 -28.48 35.53 -10.87
C ASP A 369 -27.73 34.20 -10.70
N ILE A 370 -27.33 33.84 -9.46
CA ILE A 370 -26.62 32.60 -9.18
C ILE A 370 -27.63 31.47 -8.99
N LEU A 371 -28.01 30.85 -10.09
CA LEU A 371 -28.78 29.62 -10.09
C LEU A 371 -27.83 28.42 -10.03
N TYR A 372 -28.24 27.40 -9.28
CA TYR A 372 -27.68 26.05 -9.41
C TYR A 372 -27.65 25.64 -10.89
N VAL A 373 -26.52 25.11 -11.35
CA VAL A 373 -26.36 24.65 -12.72
C VAL A 373 -26.30 23.12 -12.71
N ASP A 374 -27.37 22.48 -13.18
CA ASP A 374 -27.37 21.05 -13.49
C ASP A 374 -26.32 20.77 -14.57
N ARG A 375 -25.33 19.91 -14.29
CA ARG A 375 -24.46 19.39 -15.36
C ARG A 375 -25.32 18.52 -16.26
N ILE A 376 -25.60 19.00 -17.47
CA ILE A 376 -25.93 18.10 -18.58
C ILE A 376 -24.66 17.27 -18.83
N GLU A 377 -24.78 15.96 -18.68
CA GLU A 377 -23.70 15.01 -18.95
C GLU A 377 -23.16 15.19 -20.39
N GLU A 378 -21.88 15.54 -20.53
CA GLU A 378 -21.09 15.33 -21.76
C GLU A 378 -19.94 14.36 -21.49
#